data_AF-A0A1I6FUQ5-F1
#
_entry.id   AF-A0A1I6FUQ5-F1
#
_cell.length_a   1.000
_cell.length_b   1.000
_cell.length_c   1.000
_cell.angle_alpha   90.00
_cell.angle_beta   90.00
_cell.angle_gamma   90.00
#
_symmetry.space_group_name_H-M   'P 1'
#
loop_
_entity.id
_entity.type
_entity.pdbx_description
1 polymer ?
#
loop_
_entity_poly.entity_id
_entity_poly.type
_entity_poly.pdbx_seq_one_letter_code
_entity_poly.pdbx_strand_id
1 'polypeptide(L)'
;MRVDGVRRIGQEQRLPDADQARYRIAAVGLDARAEYARFGWLLADVTLQTKVQGDRLCIADVRIARMWSTGIARRSEPVEGFSLALIVIEGSLEVLVDGIRRQLNTGQFALVNMAQRVEFIARRKHAVIEVVVPARELPKCFRELADNRMTLVEGGIPHSLVSVVNSILNERSDASLTGRAFRRRAIVNMLSASLVDGYSRRSTNDHSYEQMVNKARDLIEENYLDPTFNGAALVKMMHVSRSHLYRAFISQGRTPRQEILDRRLREAARQLGGDLAQIAGESSSTVREIAESSGFANRRSLLRAVSGQSDDRIHDADDVEPHSNEGSQLQAQPAANAAGCA
;
A
#
# COMPACT_ATOMS: atom_id res chain seq x y z
N MET A 1 -42.26 -12.17 21.58
CA MET A 1 -41.15 -12.76 22.36
C MET A 1 -40.61 -13.97 21.61
N ARG A 2 -39.56 -13.77 20.82
CA ARG A 2 -38.51 -14.75 20.49
C ARG A 2 -37.45 -14.00 19.67
N VAL A 3 -36.28 -13.88 20.25
CA VAL A 3 -35.09 -13.24 19.70
C VAL A 3 -34.20 -14.37 19.20
N ASP A 4 -34.14 -14.58 17.89
CA ASP A 4 -33.14 -15.48 17.28
C ASP A 4 -32.02 -14.64 16.67
N GLY A 5 -31.12 -14.22 17.56
CA GLY A 5 -29.82 -13.65 17.22
C GLY A 5 -28.74 -14.67 17.50
N VAL A 6 -28.52 -15.61 16.58
CA VAL A 6 -27.30 -16.44 16.59
C VAL A 6 -26.29 -15.76 15.68
N ARG A 7 -25.39 -14.99 16.30
CA ARG A 7 -24.14 -14.50 15.69
C ARG A 7 -23.39 -15.70 15.13
N ARG A 8 -23.12 -15.70 13.82
CA ARG A 8 -22.10 -16.58 13.21
C ARG A 8 -20.75 -16.21 13.83
N ILE A 9 -20.28 -17.06 14.73
CA ILE A 9 -18.88 -17.08 15.18
C ILE A 9 -18.01 -17.37 13.95
N GLY A 10 -16.96 -16.57 13.79
CA GLY A 10 -16.17 -16.44 12.57
C GLY A 10 -15.69 -17.76 12.00
N GLN A 11 -15.97 -17.98 10.71
CA GLN A 11 -15.19 -18.92 9.93
C GLN A 11 -13.74 -18.44 9.95
N GLU A 12 -12.83 -19.28 10.46
CA GLU A 12 -11.39 -19.08 10.30
C GLU A 12 -11.07 -19.07 8.80
N GLN A 13 -10.95 -17.88 8.22
CA GLN A 13 -10.43 -17.71 6.87
C GLN A 13 -9.00 -18.27 6.85
N ARG A 14 -8.80 -19.39 6.15
CA ARG A 14 -7.49 -19.98 5.90
C ARG A 14 -6.92 -19.41 4.60
N LEU A 15 -5.61 -19.18 4.60
CA LEU A 15 -4.87 -19.04 3.34
C LEU A 15 -5.10 -20.29 2.47
N PRO A 16 -5.32 -20.15 1.15
CA PRO A 16 -5.35 -21.29 0.26
C PRO A 16 -4.01 -22.07 0.38
N ASP A 17 -4.10 -23.40 0.48
CA ASP A 17 -2.94 -24.30 0.58
C ASP A 17 -2.12 -24.19 1.90
N ALA A 18 -2.80 -24.23 3.05
CA ALA A 18 -2.21 -23.99 4.38
C ALA A 18 -1.20 -25.05 4.88
N ASP A 19 -1.05 -26.21 4.22
CA ASP A 19 -0.26 -27.33 4.77
C ASP A 19 0.85 -27.89 3.84
N GLN A 20 1.19 -27.23 2.72
CA GLN A 20 2.22 -27.74 1.81
C GLN A 20 3.55 -26.96 1.95
N ALA A 21 4.52 -27.60 2.58
CA ALA A 21 5.92 -27.17 2.49
C ALA A 21 6.45 -27.48 1.08
N ARG A 22 7.16 -26.51 0.47
CA ARG A 22 7.76 -26.64 -0.85
C ARG A 22 9.17 -26.09 -0.81
N TYR A 23 10.14 -26.92 -1.17
CA TYR A 23 11.55 -26.55 -1.12
C TYR A 23 12.21 -26.75 -2.48
N ARG A 24 13.26 -25.97 -2.73
CA ARG A 24 14.07 -26.03 -3.96
C ARG A 24 13.22 -25.91 -5.22
N ILE A 25 12.20 -25.05 -5.18
CA ILE A 25 11.42 -24.74 -6.37
C ILE A 25 12.38 -24.14 -7.40
N ALA A 26 12.33 -24.66 -8.62
CA ALA A 26 13.01 -24.11 -9.77
C ALA A 26 12.14 -24.43 -10.99
N ALA A 27 11.49 -23.40 -11.53
CA ALA A 27 10.57 -23.54 -12.64
C ALA A 27 10.79 -22.44 -13.68
N VAL A 28 10.46 -22.76 -14.93
CA VAL A 28 10.60 -21.87 -16.08
C VAL A 28 9.32 -21.91 -16.93
N GLY A 29 9.06 -20.87 -17.70
CA GLY A 29 7.94 -20.83 -18.63
C GLY A 29 6.59 -21.08 -17.95
N LEU A 30 5.79 -21.97 -18.53
CA LEU A 30 4.46 -22.32 -18.02
C LEU A 30 4.50 -22.98 -16.64
N ASP A 31 5.56 -23.73 -16.31
CA ASP A 31 5.71 -24.33 -14.98
C ASP A 31 5.90 -23.24 -13.92
N ALA A 32 6.58 -22.13 -14.28
CA ALA A 32 6.70 -20.98 -13.39
C ALA A 32 5.33 -20.38 -13.05
N ARG A 33 4.36 -20.41 -13.98
CA ARG A 33 2.98 -19.97 -13.71
C ARG A 33 2.33 -20.77 -12.60
N ALA A 34 2.45 -22.10 -12.65
CA ALA A 34 1.91 -22.99 -11.65
C ALA A 34 2.57 -22.76 -10.28
N GLU A 35 3.90 -22.59 -10.26
CA GLU A 35 4.63 -22.28 -9.02
C GLU A 35 4.24 -20.91 -8.44
N TYR A 36 4.08 -19.89 -9.27
CA TYR A 36 3.59 -18.59 -8.81
C TYR A 36 2.20 -18.65 -8.20
N ALA A 37 1.27 -19.40 -8.81
CA ALA A 37 -0.05 -19.65 -8.21
C ALA A 37 0.08 -20.32 -6.83
N ARG A 38 1.03 -21.25 -6.69
CA ARG A 38 1.40 -21.86 -5.41
C ARG A 38 2.20 -20.93 -4.49
N PHE A 39 2.59 -19.73 -4.88
CA PHE A 39 3.05 -18.69 -3.94
C PHE A 39 1.91 -17.72 -3.57
N GLY A 40 0.71 -17.90 -4.12
CA GLY A 40 -0.43 -17.01 -3.96
C GLY A 40 -0.48 -15.88 -4.98
N TRP A 41 0.21 -16.04 -6.12
CA TRP A 41 0.33 -15.01 -7.15
C TRP A 41 -0.23 -15.48 -8.50
N LEU A 42 -1.07 -14.63 -9.09
CA LEU A 42 -1.55 -14.77 -10.44
C LEU A 42 -0.63 -13.99 -11.38
N LEU A 43 -0.13 -14.65 -12.43
CA LEU A 43 0.65 -14.00 -13.48
C LEU A 43 -0.29 -13.54 -14.59
N ALA A 44 -0.11 -12.31 -15.08
CA ALA A 44 -0.81 -11.81 -16.26
C ALA A 44 -0.18 -12.39 -17.53
N ASP A 45 1.14 -12.24 -17.68
CA ASP A 45 1.89 -12.69 -18.85
C ASP A 45 3.04 -13.61 -18.46
N VAL A 46 3.18 -14.72 -19.18
CA VAL A 46 4.24 -15.71 -18.96
C VAL A 46 4.96 -15.96 -20.27
N THR A 47 6.28 -15.83 -20.25
CA THR A 47 7.14 -16.11 -21.39
C THR A 47 7.97 -17.35 -21.11
N LEU A 48 8.56 -17.96 -22.15
CA LEU A 48 9.52 -19.06 -21.97
C LEU A 48 10.74 -18.67 -21.13
N GLN A 49 11.02 -17.37 -20.99
CA GLN A 49 12.12 -16.85 -20.18
C GLN A 49 11.72 -16.52 -18.74
N THR A 50 10.42 -16.60 -18.40
CA THR A 50 9.96 -16.42 -17.02
C THR A 50 10.56 -17.52 -16.15
N LYS A 51 11.29 -17.16 -15.09
CA LYS A 51 11.86 -18.12 -14.14
C LYS A 51 11.48 -17.76 -12.72
N VAL A 52 11.24 -18.77 -11.90
CA VAL A 52 11.08 -18.62 -10.45
C VAL A 52 11.87 -19.70 -9.74
N GLN A 53 12.56 -19.30 -8.69
CA GLN A 53 13.24 -20.19 -7.76
C GLN A 53 12.88 -19.80 -6.34
N GLY A 54 12.80 -20.75 -5.43
CA GLY A 54 12.49 -20.39 -4.04
C GLY A 54 12.07 -21.53 -3.15
N ASP A 55 11.64 -21.14 -1.96
CA ASP A 55 11.07 -22.03 -0.95
C ASP A 55 9.83 -21.36 -0.36
N ARG A 56 8.82 -22.17 0.00
CA ARG A 56 7.60 -21.77 0.70
C ARG A 56 7.36 -22.73 1.85
N LEU A 57 6.96 -22.18 3.00
CA LEU A 57 6.45 -22.97 4.11
C LEU A 57 5.23 -22.27 4.71
N CYS A 58 4.16 -23.03 4.89
CA CYS A 58 3.01 -22.62 5.70
C CYS A 58 3.11 -23.30 7.07
N ILE A 59 2.93 -22.50 8.12
CA ILE A 59 2.97 -22.90 9.52
C ILE A 59 1.65 -22.44 10.15
N ALA A 60 0.64 -23.30 10.08
CA ALA A 60 -0.75 -22.93 10.38
C ALA A 60 -1.24 -21.78 9.48
N ASP A 61 -1.50 -20.60 10.04
CA ASP A 61 -1.98 -19.40 9.34
C ASP A 61 -0.85 -18.43 8.94
N VAL A 62 0.42 -18.79 9.18
CA VAL A 62 1.58 -17.98 8.77
C VAL A 62 2.25 -18.62 7.56
N ARG A 63 2.43 -17.87 6.48
CA ARG A 63 3.20 -18.30 5.31
C ARG A 63 4.50 -17.52 5.23
N ILE A 64 5.61 -18.23 5.09
CA ILE A 64 6.90 -17.65 4.74
C ILE A 64 7.31 -18.15 3.37
N ALA A 65 7.91 -17.27 2.58
CA ALA A 65 8.51 -17.62 1.31
C ALA A 65 9.76 -16.78 1.05
N ARG A 66 10.71 -17.37 0.33
CA ARG A 66 11.81 -16.64 -0.30
C ARG A 66 11.81 -16.98 -1.78
N MET A 67 12.00 -15.98 -2.61
CA MET A 67 11.79 -16.11 -4.05
C MET A 67 12.84 -15.32 -4.81
N TRP A 68 13.43 -15.94 -5.83
CA TRP A 68 14.22 -15.32 -6.87
C TRP A 68 13.48 -15.47 -8.18
N SER A 69 13.33 -14.37 -8.92
CA SER A 69 12.59 -14.40 -10.18
C SER A 69 13.20 -13.47 -11.21
N THR A 70 12.93 -13.77 -12.48
CA THR A 70 13.03 -12.78 -13.56
C THR A 70 12.04 -11.63 -13.37
N GLY A 71 12.21 -10.57 -14.17
CA GLY A 71 11.22 -9.48 -14.22
C GLY A 71 9.88 -10.02 -14.70
N ILE A 72 8.83 -9.77 -13.91
CA ILE A 72 7.46 -10.18 -14.21
C ILE A 72 6.46 -9.32 -13.43
N ALA A 73 5.26 -9.18 -13.98
CA ALA A 73 4.10 -8.63 -13.28
C ALA A 73 3.26 -9.77 -12.70
N ARG A 74 2.92 -9.65 -11.41
CA ARG A 74 2.12 -10.64 -10.68
C ARG A 74 1.15 -9.94 -9.75
N ARG A 75 -0.02 -10.54 -9.51
CA ARG A 75 -1.05 -9.98 -8.64
C ARG A 75 -1.60 -11.00 -7.66
N SER A 76 -2.03 -10.55 -6.49
CA SER A 76 -2.73 -11.40 -5.53
C SER A 76 -4.23 -11.41 -5.79
N GLU A 77 -4.90 -12.44 -5.30
CA GLU A 77 -6.31 -12.31 -4.95
C GLU A 77 -6.44 -11.55 -3.62
N PRO A 78 -7.51 -10.76 -3.42
CA PRO A 78 -7.80 -10.17 -2.11
C PRO A 78 -8.04 -11.26 -1.07
N VAL A 79 -7.40 -11.14 0.09
CA VAL A 79 -7.54 -12.01 1.25
C VAL A 79 -7.74 -11.15 2.50
N GLU A 80 -8.97 -11.11 2.98
CA GLU A 80 -9.33 -10.36 4.19
C GLU A 80 -8.61 -10.90 5.43
N GLY A 81 -8.29 -10.01 6.36
CA GLY A 81 -7.72 -10.40 7.66
C GLY A 81 -6.25 -10.82 7.62
N PHE A 82 -5.57 -10.69 6.49
CA PHE A 82 -4.14 -10.98 6.34
C PHE A 82 -3.33 -9.75 5.89
N SER A 83 -2.07 -9.74 6.30
CA SER A 83 -1.09 -8.75 5.87
C SER A 83 0.15 -9.46 5.31
N LEU A 84 0.76 -8.84 4.29
CA LEU A 84 1.99 -9.28 3.67
C LEU A 84 3.13 -8.35 4.10
N ALA A 85 4.11 -8.91 4.81
CA ALA A 85 5.41 -8.31 5.00
C ALA A 85 6.31 -8.69 3.82
N LEU A 86 6.73 -7.70 3.04
CA LEU A 86 7.56 -7.85 1.85
C LEU A 86 8.93 -7.21 2.08
N ILE A 87 9.99 -7.99 1.93
CA ILE A 87 11.37 -7.53 2.07
C ILE A 87 12.11 -7.74 0.74
N VAL A 88 12.65 -6.68 0.16
CA VAL A 88 13.44 -6.75 -1.08
C VAL A 88 14.90 -7.02 -0.73
N ILE A 89 15.39 -8.19 -1.11
CA ILE A 89 16.78 -8.64 -0.86
C ILE A 89 17.69 -8.26 -2.02
N GLU A 90 17.18 -8.31 -3.25
CA GLU A 90 17.92 -7.96 -4.46
C GLU A 90 16.98 -7.35 -5.50
N GLY A 91 17.48 -6.32 -6.20
CA GLY A 91 16.76 -5.67 -7.29
C GLY A 91 15.78 -4.61 -6.79
N SER A 92 14.74 -4.40 -7.59
CA SER A 92 13.69 -3.45 -7.26
C SER A 92 12.34 -4.02 -7.69
N LEU A 93 11.32 -3.73 -6.88
CA LEU A 93 9.97 -4.19 -7.08
C LEU A 93 9.03 -3.01 -6.94
N GLU A 94 8.18 -2.82 -7.92
CA GLU A 94 7.11 -1.85 -7.83
C GLU A 94 5.85 -2.52 -7.30
N VAL A 95 5.23 -1.88 -6.31
CA VAL A 95 4.06 -2.39 -5.61
C VAL A 95 2.90 -1.44 -5.83
N LEU A 96 1.79 -1.98 -6.33
CA LEU A 96 0.54 -1.28 -6.55
C LEU A 96 -0.53 -1.87 -5.63
N VAL A 97 -1.17 -1.02 -4.84
CA VAL A 97 -2.28 -1.40 -3.96
C VAL A 97 -3.35 -0.33 -4.05
N ASP A 98 -4.51 -0.70 -4.57
CA ASP A 98 -5.67 0.20 -4.71
C ASP A 98 -5.28 1.55 -5.38
N GLY A 99 -4.60 1.45 -6.54
CA GLY A 99 -4.12 2.57 -7.35
C GLY A 99 -2.83 3.25 -6.84
N ILE A 100 -2.41 3.01 -5.59
CA ILE A 100 -1.19 3.62 -5.05
C ILE A 100 0.02 2.81 -5.49
N ARG A 101 0.93 3.47 -6.20
CA ARG A 101 2.17 2.90 -6.73
C ARG A 101 3.36 3.32 -5.86
N ARG A 102 4.17 2.36 -5.40
CA ARG A 102 5.45 2.64 -4.74
C ARG A 102 6.55 1.74 -5.29
N GLN A 103 7.73 2.32 -5.45
CA GLN A 103 8.95 1.57 -5.73
C GLN A 103 9.57 1.11 -4.40
N LEU A 104 9.79 -0.20 -4.29
CA LEU A 104 10.66 -0.80 -3.29
C LEU A 104 11.99 -1.19 -3.93
N ASN A 105 13.07 -0.90 -3.23
CA ASN A 105 14.45 -1.17 -3.62
C ASN A 105 15.08 -2.17 -2.66
N THR A 106 16.19 -2.77 -3.07
CA THR A 106 17.05 -3.57 -2.19
C THR A 106 17.20 -2.91 -0.83
N GLY A 107 16.96 -3.69 0.21
CA GLY A 107 17.09 -3.23 1.58
C GLY A 107 15.81 -2.70 2.21
N GLN A 108 14.74 -2.53 1.43
CA GLN A 108 13.48 -2.00 1.92
C GLN A 108 12.51 -3.08 2.36
N PHE A 109 11.70 -2.72 3.36
CA PHE A 109 10.70 -3.57 4.00
C PHE A 109 9.36 -2.83 3.98
N ALA A 110 8.32 -3.49 3.50
CA ALA A 110 6.97 -2.94 3.46
C ALA A 110 5.98 -3.90 4.11
N LEU A 111 4.94 -3.34 4.71
CA LEU A 111 3.76 -4.04 5.18
C LEU A 111 2.59 -3.67 4.26
N VAL A 112 1.90 -4.67 3.71
CA VAL A 112 0.81 -4.50 2.76
C VAL A 112 -0.45 -5.18 3.31
N ASN A 113 -1.59 -4.52 3.23
CA ASN A 113 -2.88 -5.13 3.55
C ASN A 113 -3.38 -5.95 2.37
N MET A 114 -3.61 -7.26 2.61
CA MET A 114 -4.04 -8.18 1.56
C MET A 114 -5.54 -8.17 1.32
N ALA A 115 -6.35 -7.42 2.10
CA ALA A 115 -7.78 -7.23 1.82
C ALA A 115 -8.01 -6.50 0.48
N GLN A 116 -6.98 -5.84 -0.05
CA GLN A 116 -6.97 -5.26 -1.39
C GLN A 116 -6.17 -6.12 -2.35
N ARG A 117 -6.46 -6.00 -3.65
CA ARG A 117 -5.60 -6.58 -4.68
C ARG A 117 -4.23 -5.91 -4.62
N VAL A 118 -3.18 -6.73 -4.52
CA VAL A 118 -1.79 -6.29 -4.55
C VAL A 118 -1.22 -6.68 -5.90
N GLU A 119 -0.58 -5.74 -6.60
CA GLU A 119 0.17 -6.02 -7.83
C GLU A 119 1.64 -5.69 -7.65
N PHE A 120 2.49 -6.60 -8.09
CA PHE A 120 3.93 -6.51 -8.04
C PHE A 120 4.48 -6.51 -9.46
N ILE A 121 5.24 -5.49 -9.81
CA ILE A 121 5.86 -5.33 -11.12
C ILE A 121 7.38 -5.27 -10.95
N ALA A 122 8.07 -6.29 -11.44
CA ALA A 122 9.52 -6.30 -11.53
C ALA A 122 9.94 -6.19 -13.00
N ARG A 123 10.83 -5.25 -13.32
CA ARG A 123 11.39 -5.13 -14.69
C ARG A 123 12.66 -5.94 -14.89
N ARG A 124 13.34 -6.30 -13.81
CA ARG A 124 14.61 -7.04 -13.79
C ARG A 124 14.52 -8.23 -12.85
N LYS A 125 15.58 -9.04 -12.83
CA LYS A 125 15.73 -10.08 -11.82
C LYS A 125 15.68 -9.46 -10.41
N HIS A 126 15.01 -10.14 -9.49
CA HIS A 126 14.84 -9.67 -8.13
C HIS A 126 14.77 -10.86 -7.16
N ALA A 127 15.03 -10.57 -5.89
CA ALA A 127 14.90 -11.52 -4.79
C ALA A 127 14.10 -10.89 -3.65
N VAL A 128 13.11 -11.62 -3.13
CA VAL A 128 12.25 -11.16 -2.05
C VAL A 128 12.05 -12.22 -0.98
N ILE A 129 11.80 -11.76 0.24
CA ILE A 129 11.20 -12.56 1.30
C ILE A 129 9.78 -12.04 1.54
N GLU A 130 8.83 -12.97 1.55
CA GLU A 130 7.42 -12.71 1.80
C GLU A 130 7.02 -13.41 3.09
N VAL A 131 6.38 -12.68 4.01
CA VAL A 131 5.82 -13.22 5.24
C VAL A 131 4.35 -12.79 5.32
N VAL A 132 3.43 -13.71 5.09
CA VAL A 132 1.99 -13.48 5.25
C VAL A 132 1.55 -13.95 6.62
N VAL A 133 0.88 -13.06 7.35
CA VAL A 133 0.41 -13.29 8.71
C VAL A 133 -1.02 -12.79 8.87
N PRO A 134 -1.81 -13.36 9.79
CA PRO A 134 -3.08 -12.77 10.17
C PRO A 134 -2.86 -11.36 10.73
N ALA A 135 -3.60 -10.38 10.22
CA ALA A 135 -3.52 -8.99 10.67
C ALA A 135 -3.72 -8.88 12.19
N ARG A 136 -4.57 -9.73 12.79
CA ARG A 136 -4.82 -9.77 14.24
C ARG A 136 -3.56 -10.03 15.09
N GLU A 137 -2.54 -10.70 14.54
CA GLU A 137 -1.28 -11.01 15.24
C GLU A 137 -0.29 -9.84 15.21
N LEU A 138 -0.55 -8.82 14.39
CA LEU A 138 0.29 -7.62 14.33
C LEU A 138 -0.02 -6.66 15.50
N PRO A 139 0.96 -5.85 15.95
CA PRO A 139 0.72 -4.79 16.92
C PRO A 139 -0.39 -3.84 16.46
N LYS A 140 -1.21 -3.33 17.39
CA LYS A 140 -2.41 -2.55 17.07
C LYS A 140 -2.14 -1.36 16.14
N CYS A 141 -1.08 -0.58 16.41
CA CYS A 141 -0.67 0.55 15.58
C CYS A 141 -0.40 0.14 14.12
N PHE A 142 0.16 -1.05 13.91
CA PHE A 142 0.43 -1.57 12.57
C PHE A 142 -0.79 -2.15 11.87
N ARG A 143 -1.80 -2.61 12.62
CA ARG A 143 -3.09 -2.98 12.03
C ARG A 143 -3.79 -1.75 11.46
N GLU A 144 -3.83 -0.67 12.25
CA GLU A 144 -4.40 0.62 11.85
C GLU A 144 -3.61 1.28 10.70
N LEU A 145 -2.27 1.13 10.68
CA LEU A 145 -1.44 1.60 9.57
C LEU A 145 -1.58 0.74 8.30
N ALA A 146 -1.71 -0.57 8.44
CA ALA A 146 -1.93 -1.46 7.30
C ALA A 146 -3.30 -1.21 6.64
N ASP A 147 -4.31 -0.75 7.39
CA ASP A 147 -5.57 -0.27 6.80
C ASP A 147 -5.35 0.86 5.77
N ASN A 148 -4.23 1.61 5.86
CA ASN A 148 -3.79 2.58 4.84
C ASN A 148 -3.11 1.93 3.61
N ARG A 149 -3.54 0.74 3.20
CA ARG A 149 -3.15 -0.04 2.00
C ARG A 149 -1.72 -0.59 2.04
N MET A 150 -0.72 0.26 2.25
CA MET A 150 0.69 -0.12 2.31
C MET A 150 1.51 0.86 3.17
N THR A 151 2.39 0.32 4.01
CA THR A 151 3.29 1.08 4.87
C THR A 151 4.74 0.68 4.59
N LEU A 152 5.59 1.65 4.26
CA LEU A 152 7.04 1.44 4.22
C LEU A 152 7.57 1.45 5.66
N VAL A 153 8.33 0.43 6.01
CA VAL A 153 8.96 0.32 7.33
C VAL A 153 10.37 0.88 7.22
N GLU A 154 10.61 1.98 7.92
CA GLU A 154 11.92 2.62 7.95
C GLU A 154 12.93 1.78 8.73
N GLY A 155 14.23 1.99 8.49
CA GLY A 155 15.30 1.29 9.21
C GLY A 155 15.98 0.15 8.48
N GLY A 156 15.57 -0.17 7.24
CA GLY A 156 16.26 -1.12 6.37
C GLY A 156 15.84 -2.58 6.58
N ILE A 157 16.73 -3.53 6.24
CA ILE A 157 16.41 -4.96 6.29
C ILE A 157 16.24 -5.42 7.75
N PRO A 158 15.13 -6.13 8.07
CA PRO A 158 14.98 -6.75 9.37
C PRO A 158 15.83 -8.03 9.46
N HIS A 159 17.13 -7.87 9.72
CA HIS A 159 18.11 -8.97 9.66
C HIS A 159 17.77 -10.16 10.57
N SER A 160 17.21 -9.92 11.75
CA SER A 160 16.77 -10.97 12.68
C SER A 160 15.64 -11.83 12.08
N LEU A 161 14.60 -11.19 11.54
CA LEU A 161 13.52 -11.86 10.84
C LEU A 161 14.02 -12.63 9.61
N VAL A 162 14.85 -12.00 8.78
CA VAL A 162 15.45 -12.63 7.59
C VAL A 162 16.27 -13.86 7.97
N SER A 163 17.06 -13.78 9.04
CA SER A 163 17.87 -14.90 9.54
C SER A 163 17.00 -16.07 10.02
N VAL A 164 15.94 -15.79 10.78
CA VAL A 164 14.99 -16.82 11.25
C VAL A 164 14.27 -17.48 10.07
N VAL A 165 13.74 -16.70 9.13
CA VAL A 165 13.07 -17.23 7.93
C VAL A 165 14.02 -18.12 7.13
N ASN A 166 15.25 -17.67 6.87
CA ASN A 166 16.23 -18.47 6.14
C ASN A 166 16.61 -19.75 6.89
N SER A 167 16.79 -19.69 8.20
CA SER A 167 17.12 -20.86 9.02
C SER A 167 16.01 -21.91 8.94
N ILE A 168 14.75 -21.50 9.09
CA ILE A 168 13.59 -22.40 9.00
C ILE A 168 13.46 -23.01 7.60
N LEU A 169 13.61 -22.20 6.54
CA LEU A 169 13.51 -22.70 5.17
C LEU A 169 14.69 -23.63 4.80
N ASN A 170 15.87 -23.40 5.37
CA ASN A 170 17.05 -24.26 5.17
C ASN A 170 16.95 -25.59 5.94
N GLU A 171 16.33 -25.60 7.12
CA GLU A 171 16.09 -26.83 7.92
C GLU A 171 15.18 -27.82 7.19
N ARG A 172 14.39 -27.34 6.22
CA ARG A 172 13.39 -28.13 5.47
C ARG A 172 12.46 -28.93 6.39
N SER A 173 12.07 -28.28 7.48
CA SER A 173 11.20 -28.84 8.48
C SER A 173 9.85 -29.22 7.88
N ASP A 174 9.39 -30.44 8.18
CA ASP A 174 8.00 -30.78 7.97
C ASP A 174 7.12 -29.92 8.90
N ALA A 175 6.01 -29.41 8.35
CA ALA A 175 4.99 -28.71 9.12
C ALA A 175 4.35 -29.63 10.19
N SER A 176 4.54 -30.94 10.14
CA SER A 176 4.07 -31.90 11.14
C SER A 176 4.85 -31.92 12.47
N LEU A 177 6.02 -31.26 12.54
CA LEU A 177 6.91 -31.33 13.72
C LEU A 177 6.33 -30.62 14.96
N THR A 178 6.55 -31.21 16.14
CA THR A 178 6.08 -30.71 17.46
C THR A 178 6.47 -29.25 17.74
N GLY A 179 7.59 -28.78 17.20
CA GLY A 179 8.07 -27.40 17.34
C GLY A 179 7.31 -26.34 16.51
N ARG A 180 6.32 -26.74 15.71
CA ARG A 180 5.61 -25.86 14.75
C ARG A 180 5.07 -24.58 15.39
N ALA A 181 4.40 -24.68 16.54
CA ALA A 181 3.79 -23.53 17.21
C ALA A 181 4.85 -22.51 17.68
N PHE A 182 6.00 -22.99 18.17
CA PHE A 182 7.11 -22.13 18.59
C PHE A 182 7.76 -21.42 17.40
N ARG A 183 7.96 -22.12 16.27
CA ARG A 183 8.46 -21.49 15.04
C ARG A 183 7.51 -20.42 14.51
N ARG A 184 6.19 -20.71 14.48
CA ARG A 184 5.16 -19.71 14.14
C ARG A 184 5.29 -18.47 15.01
N ARG A 185 5.34 -18.66 16.34
CA ARG A 185 5.45 -17.55 17.30
C ARG A 185 6.75 -16.78 17.13
N ALA A 186 7.87 -17.44 16.86
CA ALA A 186 9.15 -16.79 16.59
C ALA A 186 9.08 -15.87 15.36
N ILE A 187 8.49 -16.33 14.25
CA ILE A 187 8.30 -15.51 13.04
C ILE A 187 7.45 -14.28 13.36
N VAL A 188 6.29 -14.46 14.00
CA VAL A 188 5.38 -13.36 14.35
C VAL A 188 6.05 -12.36 15.29
N ASN A 189 6.78 -12.84 16.31
CA ASN A 189 7.47 -11.97 17.26
C ASN A 189 8.61 -11.19 16.60
N MET A 190 9.41 -11.83 15.75
CA MET A 190 10.49 -11.15 15.02
C MET A 190 9.95 -10.12 14.02
N LEU A 191 8.85 -10.44 13.33
CA LEU A 191 8.15 -9.48 12.47
C LEU A 191 7.64 -8.29 13.28
N SER A 192 6.99 -8.55 14.41
CA SER A 192 6.46 -7.50 15.29
C SER A 192 7.57 -6.60 15.82
N ALA A 193 8.68 -7.18 16.29
CA ALA A 193 9.85 -6.42 16.73
C ALA A 193 10.42 -5.55 15.60
N SER A 194 10.57 -6.11 14.40
CA SER A 194 11.06 -5.38 13.23
C SER A 194 10.18 -4.20 12.84
N LEU A 195 8.86 -4.37 12.94
CA LEU A 195 7.89 -3.30 12.71
C LEU A 195 8.03 -2.21 13.76
N VAL A 196 8.05 -2.57 15.06
CA VAL A 196 8.19 -1.62 16.16
C VAL A 196 9.52 -0.86 16.12
N ASP A 197 10.62 -1.53 15.79
CA ASP A 197 11.94 -0.89 15.66
C ASP A 197 11.96 0.09 14.49
N GLY A 198 11.37 -0.29 13.36
CA GLY A 198 11.26 0.59 12.19
C GLY A 198 10.33 1.77 12.43
N TYR A 199 9.24 1.58 13.18
CA TYR A 199 8.38 2.66 13.66
C TYR A 199 9.18 3.63 14.54
N SER A 200 9.89 3.09 15.53
CA SER A 200 10.63 3.87 16.52
C SER A 200 11.74 4.70 15.88
N ARG A 201 12.34 4.24 14.77
CA ARG A 201 13.34 5.00 13.99
C ARG A 201 12.76 6.20 13.25
N ARG A 202 11.48 6.14 12.87
CA ARG A 202 10.71 7.28 12.33
C ARG A 202 10.33 8.30 13.44
N SER A 203 10.48 7.91 14.71
CA SER A 203 9.85 8.54 15.88
C SER A 203 10.73 9.48 16.69
N THR A 204 11.04 10.67 16.18
CA THR A 204 11.19 11.81 17.11
C THR A 204 10.36 13.02 16.71
N ASN A 205 10.13 13.28 15.41
CA ASN A 205 9.24 14.34 14.95
C ASN A 205 8.02 13.84 14.15
N ASP A 206 8.16 12.77 13.37
CA ASP A 206 7.11 12.31 12.45
C ASP A 206 5.91 11.66 13.16
N HIS A 207 6.14 10.98 14.29
CA HIS A 207 5.07 10.39 15.10
C HIS A 207 4.14 11.43 15.73
N SER A 208 4.69 12.58 16.12
CA SER A 208 3.89 13.70 16.62
C SER A 208 2.97 14.23 15.52
N TYR A 209 3.47 14.37 14.29
CA TYR A 209 2.68 14.85 13.16
C TYR A 209 1.65 13.84 12.67
N GLU A 210 1.97 12.55 12.61
CA GLU A 210 1.02 11.52 12.21
C GLU A 210 -0.13 11.37 13.22
N GLN A 211 0.17 11.30 14.52
CA GLN A 211 -0.85 11.29 15.56
C GLN A 211 -1.68 12.58 15.55
N MET A 212 -1.06 13.72 15.29
CA MET A 212 -1.74 14.99 15.12
C MET A 212 -2.70 14.96 13.94
N VAL A 213 -2.30 14.46 12.77
CA VAL A 213 -3.17 14.37 11.59
C VAL A 213 -4.31 13.37 11.81
N ASN A 214 -4.07 12.22 12.45
CA ASN A 214 -5.12 11.25 12.73
C ASN A 214 -6.18 11.84 13.69
N LYS A 215 -5.73 12.47 14.78
CA LYS A 215 -6.64 13.20 15.69
C LYS A 215 -7.38 14.33 14.97
N ALA A 216 -6.72 15.01 14.02
CA ALA A 216 -7.37 16.03 13.21
C ALA A 216 -8.47 15.44 12.31
N ARG A 217 -8.24 14.27 11.72
CA ARG A 217 -9.24 13.55 10.90
C ARG A 217 -10.45 13.13 11.72
N ASP A 218 -10.26 12.65 12.94
CA ASP A 218 -11.38 12.31 13.85
C ASP A 218 -12.28 13.54 14.09
N LEU A 219 -11.66 14.69 14.40
CA LEU A 219 -12.40 15.94 14.57
C LEU A 219 -13.09 16.41 13.28
N ILE A 220 -12.50 16.14 12.11
CA ILE A 220 -13.14 16.44 10.83
C ILE A 220 -14.37 15.54 10.65
N GLU A 221 -14.26 14.25 10.89
CA GLU A 221 -15.39 13.30 10.79
C GLU A 221 -16.54 13.66 11.76
N GLU A 222 -16.23 14.19 12.94
CA GLU A 222 -17.23 14.62 13.91
C GLU A 222 -17.91 15.96 13.54
N ASN A 223 -17.22 16.85 12.81
CA ASN A 223 -17.65 18.24 12.65
C ASN A 223 -17.87 18.70 11.19
N TYR A 224 -17.65 17.83 10.19
CA TYR A 224 -17.71 18.24 8.77
C TYR A 224 -19.07 18.82 8.34
N LEU A 225 -20.16 18.43 9.02
CA LEU A 225 -21.53 18.91 8.75
C LEU A 225 -21.74 20.38 9.13
N ASP A 226 -20.95 20.95 10.05
CA ASP A 226 -21.04 22.36 10.40
C ASP A 226 -20.39 23.21 9.29
N PRO A 227 -21.13 24.07 8.56
CA PRO A 227 -20.57 24.90 7.49
C PRO A 227 -19.51 25.89 7.95
N THR A 228 -19.50 26.25 9.23
CA THR A 228 -18.51 27.16 9.83
C THR A 228 -17.21 26.45 10.20
N PHE A 229 -17.23 25.11 10.28
CA PHE A 229 -16.05 24.31 10.54
C PHE A 229 -15.03 24.44 9.40
N ASN A 230 -13.82 24.85 9.74
CA ASN A 230 -12.74 25.15 8.81
C ASN A 230 -11.38 24.91 9.48
N GLY A 231 -10.28 25.10 8.74
CA GLY A 231 -8.93 24.87 9.27
C GLY A 231 -8.59 25.67 10.54
N ALA A 232 -9.13 26.88 10.72
CA ALA A 232 -8.92 27.66 11.95
C ALA A 232 -9.72 27.10 13.14
N ALA A 233 -10.95 26.62 12.89
CA ALA A 233 -11.75 25.93 13.91
C ALA A 233 -11.04 24.65 14.37
N LEU A 234 -10.52 23.87 13.42
CA LEU A 234 -9.75 22.66 13.70
C LEU A 234 -8.48 22.93 14.53
N VAL A 235 -7.71 23.97 14.18
CA VAL A 235 -6.53 24.41 14.98
C VAL A 235 -6.94 24.71 16.42
N LYS A 236 -8.05 25.43 16.61
CA LYS A 236 -8.56 25.81 17.94
C LYS A 236 -8.98 24.59 18.76
N MET A 237 -9.69 23.64 18.14
CA MET A 237 -10.13 22.40 18.80
C MET A 237 -8.97 21.48 19.17
N MET A 238 -7.91 21.49 18.36
CA MET A 238 -6.72 20.67 18.62
C MET A 238 -5.77 21.28 19.66
N HIS A 239 -5.95 22.55 20.03
CA HIS A 239 -5.05 23.29 20.92
C HIS A 239 -3.58 23.32 20.43
N VAL A 240 -3.37 23.42 19.12
CA VAL A 240 -2.04 23.50 18.49
C VAL A 240 -1.87 24.83 17.75
N SER A 241 -0.64 25.19 17.37
CA SER A 241 -0.43 26.34 16.49
C SER A 241 -0.82 26.00 15.05
N ARG A 242 -1.27 27.02 14.29
CA ARG A 242 -1.60 26.86 12.87
C ARG A 242 -0.44 26.30 12.07
N SER A 243 0.76 26.84 12.25
CA SER A 243 1.97 26.38 11.54
C SER A 243 2.31 24.93 11.88
N HIS A 244 2.10 24.49 13.13
CA HIS A 244 2.33 23.12 13.55
C HIS A 244 1.37 22.15 12.83
N LEU A 245 0.06 22.45 12.85
CA LEU A 245 -0.94 21.62 12.17
C LEU A 245 -0.71 21.57 10.65
N TYR A 246 -0.43 22.71 10.04
CA TYR A 246 -0.20 22.77 8.59
C TYR A 246 1.07 22.02 8.19
N ARG A 247 2.15 22.10 8.96
CA ARG A 247 3.35 21.29 8.72
C ARG A 247 3.05 19.80 8.83
N ALA A 248 2.24 19.39 9.81
CA ALA A 248 1.82 18.00 9.96
C ALA A 248 1.05 17.51 8.72
N PHE A 249 0.08 18.28 8.23
CA PHE A 249 -0.67 17.93 7.01
C PHE A 249 0.20 17.96 5.74
N ILE A 250 1.09 18.95 5.60
CA ILE A 250 2.01 19.07 4.45
C ILE A 250 2.96 17.87 4.39
N SER A 251 3.41 17.35 5.53
CA SER A 251 4.22 16.12 5.58
C SER A 251 3.51 14.90 4.97
N GLN A 252 2.17 14.92 4.91
CA GLN A 252 1.35 13.90 4.25
C GLN A 252 0.87 14.32 2.85
N GLY A 253 1.40 15.40 2.28
CA GLY A 253 1.03 15.90 0.96
C GLY A 253 -0.40 16.48 0.88
N ARG A 254 -0.98 16.87 2.03
CA ARG A 254 -2.35 17.39 2.12
C ARG A 254 -2.37 18.72 2.86
N THR A 255 -3.54 19.36 2.87
CA THR A 255 -3.83 20.49 3.76
C THR A 255 -5.10 20.23 4.56
N PRO A 256 -5.26 20.83 5.75
CA PRO A 256 -6.50 20.66 6.53
C PRO A 256 -7.75 21.07 5.75
N ARG A 257 -7.61 22.07 4.86
CA ARG A 257 -8.70 22.55 4.01
C ARG A 257 -9.12 21.51 2.97
N GLN A 258 -8.15 20.85 2.32
CA GLN A 258 -8.44 19.78 1.36
C GLN A 258 -9.11 18.60 2.05
N GLU A 259 -8.65 18.22 3.25
CA GLU A 259 -9.22 17.08 3.99
C GLU A 259 -10.69 17.31 4.37
N ILE A 260 -11.03 18.52 4.87
CA ILE A 260 -12.41 18.91 5.16
C ILE A 260 -13.26 18.91 3.88
N LEU A 261 -12.72 19.45 2.80
CA LEU A 261 -13.42 19.55 1.52
C LEU A 261 -13.71 18.15 0.94
N ASP A 262 -12.70 17.28 0.90
CA ASP A 262 -12.82 15.90 0.43
C ASP A 262 -13.85 15.13 1.24
N ARG A 263 -13.90 15.33 2.57
CA ARG A 263 -14.91 14.70 3.41
C ARG A 263 -16.33 15.16 3.09
N ARG A 264 -16.54 16.47 2.91
CA ARG A 264 -17.84 17.03 2.54
C ARG A 264 -18.29 16.57 1.14
N LEU A 265 -17.35 16.48 0.19
CA LEU A 265 -17.63 15.96 -1.15
C LEU A 265 -17.97 14.48 -1.14
N ARG A 266 -17.33 13.66 -0.30
CA ARG A 266 -17.72 12.26 -0.09
C ARG A 266 -19.15 12.13 0.43
N GLU A 267 -19.59 13.02 1.33
CA GLU A 267 -20.97 13.03 1.81
C GLU A 267 -21.96 13.39 0.70
N ALA A 268 -21.67 14.44 -0.06
CA ALA A 268 -22.50 14.86 -1.19
C ALA A 268 -22.62 13.74 -2.24
N ALA A 269 -21.49 13.08 -2.56
CA ALA A 269 -21.47 11.94 -3.47
C ALA A 269 -22.35 10.79 -2.96
N ARG A 270 -22.29 10.48 -1.66
CA ARG A 270 -23.11 9.44 -1.03
C ARG A 270 -24.61 9.72 -1.17
N GLN A 271 -25.02 10.99 -1.03
CA GLN A 271 -26.42 11.39 -1.21
C GLN A 271 -26.88 11.31 -2.68
N LEU A 272 -25.95 11.49 -3.62
CA LEU A 272 -26.16 11.35 -5.07
C LEU A 272 -25.94 9.92 -5.59
N GLY A 273 -25.95 8.90 -4.71
CA GLY A 273 -25.77 7.50 -5.14
C GLY A 273 -24.36 7.13 -5.60
N GLY A 274 -23.35 7.94 -5.26
CA GLY A 274 -21.93 7.66 -5.48
C GLY A 274 -21.27 8.47 -6.60
N ASP A 275 -22.03 9.24 -7.39
CA ASP A 275 -21.49 9.99 -8.53
C ASP A 275 -21.83 11.49 -8.44
N LEU A 276 -20.80 12.31 -8.24
CA LEU A 276 -20.93 13.77 -8.17
C LEU A 276 -21.33 14.41 -9.52
N ALA A 277 -21.12 13.74 -10.65
CA ALA A 277 -21.50 14.28 -11.97
C ALA A 277 -23.02 14.44 -12.11
N GLN A 278 -23.79 13.65 -11.35
CA GLN A 278 -25.26 13.71 -11.35
C GLN A 278 -25.81 15.04 -10.83
N ILE A 279 -24.99 15.81 -10.09
CA ILE A 279 -25.41 17.11 -9.53
C ILE A 279 -25.88 18.12 -10.59
N ALA A 280 -25.41 17.99 -11.84
CA ALA A 280 -25.82 18.86 -12.94
C ALA A 280 -27.25 18.58 -13.44
N GLY A 281 -27.78 17.37 -13.22
CA GLY A 281 -29.14 16.99 -13.56
C GLY A 281 -30.17 17.25 -12.45
N GLU A 282 -29.70 17.65 -11.27
CA GLU A 282 -30.55 17.84 -10.09
C GLU A 282 -31.26 19.20 -10.05
N SER A 283 -32.43 19.22 -9.40
CA SER A 283 -33.18 20.47 -9.22
C SER A 283 -32.44 21.43 -8.29
N SER A 284 -32.63 22.75 -8.49
CA SER A 284 -31.97 23.76 -7.65
C SER A 284 -32.28 23.62 -6.15
N SER A 285 -33.48 23.15 -5.78
CA SER A 285 -33.84 22.86 -4.39
C SER A 285 -33.08 21.65 -3.86
N THR A 286 -33.01 20.57 -4.64
CA THR A 286 -32.26 19.36 -4.27
C THR A 286 -30.78 19.67 -4.04
N VAL A 287 -30.14 20.42 -4.95
CA VAL A 287 -28.72 20.78 -4.80
C VAL A 287 -28.48 21.66 -3.57
N ARG A 288 -29.46 22.51 -3.19
CA ARG A 288 -29.37 23.29 -1.95
C ARG A 288 -29.43 22.39 -0.72
N GLU A 289 -30.37 21.45 -0.69
CA GLU A 289 -30.54 20.49 0.41
C GLU A 289 -29.28 19.63 0.59
N ILE A 290 -28.72 19.10 -0.51
CA ILE A 290 -27.47 18.32 -0.49
C ILE A 290 -26.30 19.17 0.00
N ALA A 291 -26.22 20.44 -0.41
CA ALA A 291 -25.16 21.34 0.07
C ALA A 291 -25.23 21.50 1.60
N GLU A 292 -26.42 21.83 2.13
CA GLU A 292 -26.63 22.04 3.56
C GLU A 292 -26.37 20.75 4.37
N SER A 293 -26.91 19.62 3.93
CA SER A 293 -26.76 18.31 4.61
C SER A 293 -25.36 17.71 4.48
N SER A 294 -24.51 18.23 3.58
CA SER A 294 -23.11 17.81 3.41
C SER A 294 -22.12 18.80 4.03
N GLY A 295 -22.61 19.82 4.74
CA GLY A 295 -21.78 20.82 5.43
C GLY A 295 -21.24 21.95 4.54
N PHE A 296 -21.80 22.16 3.35
CA PHE A 296 -21.54 23.36 2.56
C PHE A 296 -22.48 24.50 2.97
N ALA A 297 -21.95 25.73 2.99
CA ALA A 297 -22.75 26.90 3.39
C ALA A 297 -23.88 27.24 2.40
N ASN A 298 -23.74 26.88 1.12
CA ASN A 298 -24.74 27.10 0.10
C ASN A 298 -24.45 26.30 -1.19
N ARG A 299 -25.44 26.27 -2.09
CA ARG A 299 -25.37 25.66 -3.43
C ARG A 299 -24.12 26.06 -4.23
N ARG A 300 -23.76 27.36 -4.22
CA ARG A 300 -22.62 27.86 -5.01
C ARG A 300 -21.29 27.28 -4.49
N SER A 301 -21.15 27.12 -3.19
CA SER A 301 -19.97 26.51 -2.57
C SER A 301 -19.80 25.04 -2.97
N LEU A 302 -20.89 24.26 -2.99
CA LEU A 302 -20.88 22.88 -3.43
C LEU A 302 -20.50 22.78 -4.93
N LEU A 303 -21.18 23.53 -5.80
CA LEU A 303 -20.92 23.49 -7.24
C LEU A 303 -19.47 23.87 -7.57
N ARG A 304 -18.92 24.91 -6.92
CA ARG A 304 -17.51 25.28 -7.09
C ARG A 304 -16.57 24.16 -6.66
N ALA A 305 -16.88 23.48 -5.56
CA ALA A 305 -16.06 22.38 -5.06
C ALA A 305 -16.06 21.18 -6.01
N VAL A 306 -17.22 20.85 -6.59
CA VAL A 306 -17.34 19.79 -7.59
C VAL A 306 -16.55 20.14 -8.85
N SER A 307 -16.69 21.36 -9.39
CA SER A 307 -15.91 21.79 -10.57
C SER A 307 -14.40 21.78 -10.32
N GLY A 308 -13.94 22.18 -9.13
CA GLY A 308 -12.52 22.14 -8.78
C GLY A 308 -11.95 20.72 -8.63
N GLN A 309 -12.77 19.73 -8.25
CA GLN A 309 -12.36 18.32 -8.22
C GLN A 309 -12.24 17.72 -9.63
N SER A 310 -13.03 18.23 -10.59
CA SER A 310 -12.95 17.82 -11.99
C SER A 310 -11.67 18.30 -12.67
N ASP A 311 -11.21 19.52 -12.36
CA ASP A 311 -9.96 20.09 -12.91
C ASP A 311 -8.70 19.37 -12.38
N ASP A 312 -8.65 19.03 -11.08
CA ASP A 312 -7.55 18.22 -10.51
C ASP A 312 -7.47 16.81 -11.14
N ARG A 313 -8.60 16.25 -11.59
CA ARG A 313 -8.64 14.95 -12.31
C ARG A 313 -8.21 15.07 -13.79
N ILE A 314 -8.35 16.24 -14.41
CA ILE A 314 -7.95 16.48 -15.81
C ILE A 314 -6.44 16.72 -15.90
N HIS A 315 -5.82 17.39 -14.90
CA HIS A 315 -4.37 17.54 -14.88
C HIS A 315 -3.59 16.22 -14.71
N ASP A 316 -4.16 15.21 -14.06
CA ASP A 316 -3.56 13.86 -13.98
C ASP A 316 -3.67 13.06 -15.30
N ALA A 317 -4.52 13.48 -16.24
CA ALA A 317 -4.74 12.80 -17.53
C ALA A 317 -3.93 13.38 -18.69
N ASP A 318 -3.56 14.68 -18.63
CA ASP A 318 -2.86 15.39 -19.71
C ASP A 318 -1.32 15.44 -19.56
N ASP A 319 -0.75 14.99 -18.44
CA ASP A 319 0.71 14.91 -18.22
C ASP A 319 1.39 13.68 -18.88
N VAL A 320 0.73 13.07 -19.86
CA VAL A 320 1.32 12.03 -20.73
C VAL A 320 1.21 12.45 -22.19
N GLU A 321 2.08 13.38 -22.62
CA GLU A 321 2.48 13.48 -24.02
C GLU A 321 3.99 13.32 -24.23
N PRO A 322 4.41 12.82 -25.41
CA PRO A 322 5.64 12.07 -25.57
C PRO A 322 6.83 12.98 -25.88
N HIS A 323 7.93 12.80 -25.16
CA HIS A 323 9.22 13.33 -25.61
C HIS A 323 9.76 12.49 -26.77
N SER A 324 9.34 12.83 -27.99
CA SER A 324 10.10 12.60 -29.22
C SER A 324 11.26 13.59 -29.27
N ASN A 325 12.49 13.08 -29.23
CA ASN A 325 13.70 13.87 -29.44
C ASN A 325 14.44 13.32 -30.66
N GLU A 326 14.07 13.80 -31.85
CA GLU A 326 14.88 13.74 -33.07
C GLU A 326 15.41 15.15 -33.35
N GLY A 327 16.73 15.29 -33.39
CA GLY A 327 17.39 16.58 -33.62
C GLY A 327 18.91 16.49 -33.57
N SER A 328 19.53 15.56 -34.30
CA SER A 328 20.97 15.61 -34.58
C SER A 328 21.22 16.39 -35.86
N GLN A 329 21.72 17.63 -35.73
CA GLN A 329 22.37 18.34 -36.83
C GLN A 329 23.88 18.02 -36.85
N LEU A 330 24.30 17.46 -37.98
CA LEU A 330 25.69 17.38 -38.42
C LEU A 330 26.23 18.78 -38.74
N GLN A 331 27.43 19.11 -38.26
CA GLN A 331 28.35 20.00 -38.97
C GLN A 331 29.78 19.45 -38.87
N ALA A 332 30.49 19.53 -39.98
CA ALA A 332 31.71 18.82 -40.29
C ALA A 332 32.98 19.67 -40.11
N GLN A 333 34.06 18.99 -39.69
CA GLN A 333 35.48 19.11 -40.13
C GLN A 333 36.24 20.44 -39.86
N PRO A 334 37.61 20.44 -39.85
CA PRO A 334 38.50 19.57 -40.62
C PRO A 334 39.72 18.93 -39.91
N ALA A 335 40.34 18.02 -40.66
CA ALA A 335 41.61 17.36 -40.42
C ALA A 335 42.82 18.26 -40.77
N ALA A 336 43.96 18.06 -40.09
CA ALA A 336 45.25 17.66 -40.70
C ALA A 336 46.46 17.83 -39.76
N ASN A 337 47.42 16.92 -39.94
CA ASN A 337 48.86 16.96 -39.62
C ASN A 337 49.30 16.75 -38.16
N ALA A 338 50.41 16.06 -37.85
CA ALA A 338 51.36 15.23 -38.60
C ALA A 338 52.36 14.62 -37.56
N ALA A 339 53.06 13.55 -37.94
CA ALA A 339 54.37 13.06 -37.43
C ALA A 339 54.45 12.71 -35.92
N GLY A 340 54.89 11.53 -35.47
CA GLY A 340 56.03 10.73 -35.91
C GLY A 340 57.08 10.71 -34.78
N CYS A 341 57.32 9.56 -34.16
CA CYS A 341 58.62 9.09 -33.63
C CYS A 341 58.47 7.88 -32.69
N ALA A 342 59.34 6.91 -32.98
CA ALA A 342 59.81 5.75 -32.17
C ALA A 342 58.83 4.61 -31.90
#